data_AF-A0A1F4D5T4-F1
#
_entry.id   AF-A0A1F4D5T4-F1
#
_cell.length_a   1.000
_cell.length_b   1.000
_cell.length_c   1.000
_cell.angle_alpha   90.00
_cell.angle_beta   90.00
_cell.angle_gamma   90.00
#
_symmetry.space_group_name_H-M   'P 1'
#
loop_
_entity.id
_entity.type
_entity.pdbx_description
1 polymer ?
#
loop_
_entity_poly.entity_id
_entity_poly.type
_entity_poly.pdbx_seq_one_letter_code
_entity_poly.pdbx_strand_id
1 'polypeptide(L)' 'MKKPARVGLTSVIAAIFSWGASPVSVQAQERYPERSMRLIVPFAAGASTDVMARKLGVALTPLLGQQIRV' A
#
# COMPACT_ATOMS: atom_id res chain seq x y z
N MET A 1 48.60 -24.72 -31.05
CA MET A 1 47.15 -24.98 -31.20
C MET A 1 46.43 -24.34 -30.02
N LYS A 2 45.46 -23.45 -30.29
CA LYS A 2 44.92 -22.45 -29.35
C LYS A 2 43.82 -23.06 -28.46
N LYS A 3 43.91 -22.83 -27.15
CA LYS A 3 43.03 -23.36 -26.09
C LYS A 3 41.60 -22.80 -26.20
N PRO A 4 40.53 -23.61 -26.18
CA PRO A 4 39.16 -23.09 -26.03
C PRO A 4 38.43 -23.79 -24.89
N ALA A 5 38.52 -23.31 -23.65
CA ALA A 5 37.79 -23.94 -22.53
C ALA A 5 37.51 -23.02 -21.32
N ARG A 6 37.28 -21.71 -21.53
CA ARG A 6 36.92 -20.80 -20.41
C ARG A 6 35.60 -20.02 -20.61
N VAL A 7 34.91 -20.21 -21.74
CA VAL A 7 33.74 -19.40 -22.13
C VAL A 7 32.40 -19.97 -21.58
N GLY A 8 32.35 -21.25 -21.20
CA GLY A 8 31.14 -21.88 -20.66
C GLY A 8 30.80 -21.43 -19.24
N LEU A 9 31.80 -21.32 -18.36
CA LEU A 9 31.60 -20.95 -16.94
C LEU A 9 31.24 -19.47 -16.76
N THR A 10 31.78 -18.59 -17.61
CA THR A 10 31.47 -17.15 -17.60
C THR A 10 30.03 -16.86 -18.02
N SER A 11 29.46 -17.71 -18.87
CA SER A 11 28.08 -17.54 -19.38
C SER A 11 27.02 -17.91 -18.32
N VAL A 12 27.31 -18.89 -17.46
CA VAL A 12 26.39 -19.28 -16.35
C VAL A 12 26.34 -18.20 -15.26
N ILE A 13 27.48 -17.58 -14.96
CA ILE A 13 27.55 -16.49 -13.97
C ILE A 13 26.77 -15.26 -14.46
N ALA A 14 26.85 -14.93 -15.75
CA ALA A 14 26.10 -13.82 -16.35
C ALA A 14 24.58 -14.04 -16.32
N ALA A 15 24.11 -15.28 -16.52
CA ALA A 15 22.69 -15.61 -16.47
C ALA A 15 22.09 -15.49 -15.05
N ILE A 16 22.86 -15.84 -14.01
CA ILE A 16 22.45 -15.68 -12.60
C ILE A 16 22.38 -14.19 -12.22
N PHE A 17 23.34 -13.40 -12.70
CA PHE A 17 23.34 -11.95 -12.46
C PHE A 17 22.14 -11.25 -13.14
N SER A 18 21.70 -11.75 -14.29
CA SER A 18 20.52 -11.21 -14.99
C SER A 18 19.20 -11.51 -14.28
N TRP A 19 19.10 -12.58 -13.48
CA TRP A 19 17.89 -12.86 -12.70
C TRP A 19 17.73 -11.84 -11.55
N GLY A 20 18.85 -11.47 -10.91
CA GLY A 20 18.88 -10.48 -9.82
C GLY A 20 18.61 -9.04 -10.26
N ALA A 21 18.65 -8.73 -11.56
CA ALA A 21 18.41 -7.40 -12.11
C ALA A 21 16.93 -7.13 -12.47
N SER A 22 16.01 -7.99 -12.04
CA SER A 22 14.57 -7.75 -12.22
C SER A 22 14.18 -6.48 -11.45
N PRO A 23 13.53 -5.48 -12.10
CA PRO A 23 13.11 -4.28 -11.41
C PRO A 23 12.12 -4.66 -10.30
N VAL A 24 12.53 -4.48 -9.05
CA VAL A 24 11.62 -4.55 -7.91
C VAL A 24 10.68 -3.37 -8.06
N SER A 25 9.44 -3.65 -8.47
CA SER A 25 8.39 -2.64 -8.54
C SER A 25 8.13 -2.12 -7.12
N VAL A 26 8.49 -0.86 -6.88
CA VAL A 26 8.13 -0.15 -5.65
C VAL A 26 6.61 -0.05 -5.61
N GLN A 27 5.99 -0.73 -4.65
CA GLN A 27 4.56 -0.60 -4.37
C GLN A 27 4.34 0.72 -3.63
N ALA A 28 3.82 1.73 -4.34
CA ALA A 28 3.30 2.94 -3.70
C ALA A 28 2.12 2.56 -2.80
N GLN A 29 1.92 3.29 -1.69
CA GLN A 29 0.73 3.10 -0.86
C GLN A 29 -0.52 3.30 -1.72
N GLU A 30 -1.49 2.39 -1.57
CA GLU A 30 -2.78 2.56 -2.23
C GLU A 30 -3.46 3.85 -1.73
N ARG A 31 -4.43 4.32 -2.51
CA ARG A 31 -5.06 5.61 -2.25
C ARG A 31 -5.82 5.55 -0.92
N TYR A 32 -5.31 6.25 0.08
CA TYR A 32 -5.97 6.35 1.37
C TYR A 32 -7.34 7.05 1.21
N PRO A 33 -8.41 6.55 1.85
CA PRO A 33 -8.48 5.40 2.75
C PRO A 33 -8.89 4.09 2.03
N GLU A 34 -8.25 2.98 2.41
CA GLU A 34 -8.57 1.64 1.85
C GLU A 34 -9.73 0.94 2.57
N ARG A 35 -10.07 1.40 3.79
CA ARG A 35 -11.10 0.78 4.63
C ARG A 35 -11.85 1.82 5.45
N SER A 36 -12.98 1.41 6.01
CA SER A 36 -13.78 2.25 6.91
C SER A 36 -12.95 2.78 8.08
N MET A 37 -13.16 4.05 8.42
CA MET A 37 -12.44 4.75 9.49
C MET A 37 -13.31 4.87 10.75
N ARG A 38 -12.65 4.88 11.92
CA ARG A 38 -13.30 5.15 13.20
C ARG A 38 -12.94 6.55 13.68
N LEU A 39 -13.95 7.37 13.91
CA LEU A 39 -13.84 8.70 14.47
C LEU A 39 -14.07 8.62 15.98
N ILE A 40 -13.00 8.72 16.76
CA ILE A 40 -13.09 8.62 18.21
C ILE A 40 -13.66 9.92 18.78
N VAL A 41 -14.80 9.83 19.44
CA VAL A 41 -15.41 10.92 20.20
C VAL A 41 -15.30 10.59 21.68
N PRO A 42 -14.47 11.29 22.47
CA PRO A 42 -14.22 10.99 23.88
C PRO A 42 -15.32 11.53 24.80
N PHE A 43 -16.58 11.33 24.41
CA PHE A 43 -17.77 11.73 25.15
C PHE A 43 -18.79 10.60 25.15
N ALA A 44 -19.79 10.69 26.03
CA ALA A 44 -20.87 9.72 26.05
C ALA A 44 -21.61 9.67 24.69
N ALA A 45 -22.07 8.49 24.31
CA ALA A 45 -22.90 8.32 23.11
C ALA A 45 -24.14 9.22 23.22
N GLY A 46 -24.50 9.90 22.13
CA GLY A 46 -25.61 10.85 22.11
C GLY A 46 -25.31 12.24 22.68
N ALA A 47 -24.10 12.51 23.22
CA ALA A 47 -23.66 13.88 23.50
C ALA A 47 -23.67 14.73 22.22
N SER A 48 -23.77 16.05 22.35
CA SER A 48 -23.78 16.98 21.20
C SER A 48 -22.62 16.73 20.23
N THR A 49 -21.44 16.41 20.76
CA THR A 49 -20.25 16.04 19.98
C THR A 49 -20.43 14.74 19.18
N ASP A 50 -21.03 13.69 19.77
CA ASP A 50 -21.30 12.41 19.07
C ASP A 50 -22.33 12.62 17.95
N VAL A 51 -23.38 13.40 18.21
CA VAL A 51 -24.40 13.73 17.18
C VAL A 51 -23.78 14.50 16.02
N MET A 52 -22.91 15.47 16.29
CA MET A 52 -22.19 16.19 15.25
C MET A 52 -21.24 15.27 14.46
N ALA A 53 -20.49 14.40 15.15
CA ALA A 53 -19.59 13.44 14.53
C ALA A 53 -20.31 12.48 13.58
N ARG A 54 -21.53 12.03 13.93
CA ARG A 54 -22.37 11.20 13.04
C ARG A 54 -22.75 11.94 11.76
N LYS A 55 -23.16 13.21 11.87
CA LYS A 55 -23.48 14.03 10.69
C LYS A 55 -22.25 14.26 9.82
N LEU A 56 -21.10 14.53 10.44
CA LEU A 56 -19.82 14.70 9.76
C LEU A 56 -19.42 13.43 8.99
N GLY A 57 -19.54 12.25 9.61
CA GLY A 57 -19.21 10.98 8.97
C GLY A 57 -20.05 10.70 7.73
N VAL A 58 -21.35 11.02 7.76
CA VAL A 58 -22.24 10.91 6.59
C VAL A 58 -21.79 11.85 5.47
N ALA A 59 -21.46 13.10 5.78
CA ALA A 59 -21.03 14.10 4.79
C ALA A 59 -19.65 13.79 4.16
N LEU A 60 -18.74 13.17 4.92
CA LEU A 60 -17.41 12.82 4.44
C LEU A 60 -17.35 11.51 3.64
N THR A 61 -18.31 10.61 3.85
CA THR A 61 -18.39 9.32 3.12
C THR A 61 -18.35 9.48 1.59
N PRO A 62 -19.13 10.37 0.95
CA PRO A 62 -19.07 10.56 -0.51
C PRO A 62 -17.75 11.20 -0.99
N LEU A 63 -17.03 11.92 -0.12
CA LEU A 63 -15.76 12.58 -0.49
C LEU A 63 -14.58 11.61 -0.40
N LEU A 64 -14.59 10.71 0.59
CA LEU A 64 -13.49 9.80 0.87
C LEU A 64 -13.71 8.39 0.28
N GLY A 65 -14.92 8.08 -0.19
CA GLY A 65 -15.26 6.76 -0.73
C GLY A 65 -15.31 5.64 0.32
N GLN A 66 -15.10 5.98 1.59
CA GLN A 66 -15.10 5.05 2.71
C GLN A 66 -16.00 5.56 3.83
N GLN A 67 -16.68 4.63 4.49
CA GLN A 67 -17.56 4.97 5.61
C GLN A 67 -16.76 5.40 6.84
N ILE A 68 -17.22 6.47 7.49
CA ILE A 68 -16.71 6.91 8.80
C ILE A 68 -17.74 6.54 9.86
N ARG A 69 -17.31 5.82 10.90
CA ARG A 69 -18.14 5.44 12.04
C ARG A 69 -17.62 6.11 13.30
N VAL A 70 -18.53 6.55 14.16
CA VAL A 70 -18.22 7.09 15.49
C VAL A 70 -18.20 5.94 16.49
#